data_AF-A0A9W6NJN3-F1
#
_entry.id   AF-A0A9W6NJN3-F1
#
_cell.length_a   1.000
_cell.length_b   1.000
_cell.length_c   1.000
_cell.angle_alpha   90.00
_cell.angle_beta   90.00
_cell.angle_gamma   90.00
#
_symmetry.space_group_name_H-M   'P 1'
#
loop_
_entity.id
_entity.type
_entity.pdbx_description
1 polymer ?
#
loop_
_entity_poly.entity_id
_entity_poly.type
_entity_poly.pdbx_seq_one_letter_code
_entity_poly.pdbx_strand_id
1 'polypeptide(L)' 'MNTIEDFRSLLNDELGLTITADDVRARLDEVAGWDSVYLLSLLTLLERRTGRVLPLRDVLSAGSLHDIYLIAAGT' A
#
# COMPACT_ATOMS: atom_id res chain seq x y z
N MET A 1 -8.04 8.21 -4.39
CA MET A 1 -6.71 7.62 -4.63
C MET A 1 -6.46 7.69 -6.11
N ASN A 2 -5.93 8.81 -6.58
CA ASN A 2 -5.80 9.06 -8.02
C ASN A 2 -4.33 9.08 -8.45
N THR A 3 -3.41 9.22 -7.50
CA THR A 3 -1.96 9.26 -7.74
C THR A 3 -1.20 8.42 -6.71
N ILE A 4 0.07 8.12 -7.00
CA ILE A 4 0.97 7.48 -6.03
C ILE A 4 1.23 8.37 -4.80
N GLU A 5 1.13 9.69 -4.95
CA GLU A 5 1.30 10.64 -3.85
C GLU A 5 0.09 10.61 -2.89
N ASP A 6 -1.14 10.47 -3.41
CA ASP A 6 -2.33 10.22 -2.58
C ASP A 6 -2.17 8.95 -1.75
N PHE A 7 -1.60 7.90 -2.35
CA PHE A 7 -1.36 6.63 -1.69
C PHE A 7 -0.31 6.77 -0.59
N ARG A 8 0.79 7.49 -0.85
CA ARG A 8 1.81 7.79 0.16
C ARG A 8 1.25 8.61 1.33
N SER A 9 0.42 9.62 1.06
CA SER A 9 -0.26 10.39 2.11
C SER A 9 -1.13 9.49 2.97
N LEU A 10 -1.92 8.61 2.35
CA LEU A 10 -2.77 7.65 3.06
C LEU A 10 -1.98 6.72 3.97
N LEU A 11 -0.81 6.22 3.54
CA LEU A 11 0.05 5.39 4.40
C LEU A 11 0.56 6.17 5.62
N ASN A 12 0.89 7.45 5.45
CA ASN A 12 1.38 8.28 6.55
C ASN A 12 0.23 8.66 7.51
N ASP A 13 -0.91 9.06 6.96
CA ASP A 13 -2.03 9.61 7.73
C ASP A 13 -2.81 8.51 8.48
N GLU A 14 -3.04 7.36 7.83
CA GLU A 14 -3.92 6.31 8.37
C GLU A 14 -3.17 5.16 9.05
N LEU A 15 -1.94 4.85 8.59
CA LEU A 15 -1.13 3.78 9.19
C LEU A 15 -0.03 4.31 10.11
N GLY A 16 0.16 5.63 10.18
CA GLY A 16 1.19 6.27 11.00
C GLY A 16 2.62 5.94 10.55
N LEU A 17 2.78 5.49 9.30
CA LEU A 17 4.09 5.19 8.72
C LEU A 17 4.78 6.49 8.26
N THR A 18 6.09 6.45 8.07
CA THR A 18 6.83 7.56 7.45
C THR A 18 7.45 7.06 6.15
N ILE A 19 6.61 6.98 5.12
CA ILE A 19 6.99 6.46 3.80
C ILE A 19 7.54 7.60 2.95
N THR A 20 8.80 7.48 2.52
CA THR A 20 9.43 8.38 1.56
C THR A 20 9.07 8.00 0.12
N ALA A 21 9.42 8.86 -0.84
CA ALA A 21 9.20 8.56 -2.26
C ALA A 21 10.04 7.37 -2.75
N ASP A 22 11.19 7.09 -2.11
CA ASP A 22 12.08 5.98 -2.45
C ASP A 22 11.52 4.66 -1.93
N ASP A 23 11.03 4.65 -0.67
CA ASP A 23 10.41 3.49 -0.02
C ASP A 23 9.24 2.91 -0.81
N VAL A 24 8.53 3.74 -1.57
CA VAL A 24 7.39 3.30 -2.40
C VAL A 24 7.82 2.23 -3.41
N ARG A 25 9.04 2.34 -3.94
CA ARG A 25 9.59 1.40 -4.94
C ARG A 25 10.55 0.37 -4.33
N ALA A 26 10.94 0.55 -3.07
CA ALA A 26 11.76 -0.40 -2.34
C ALA A 26 11.01 -1.72 -2.13
N ARG A 27 11.76 -2.77 -1.81
CA ARG A 27 11.14 -4.03 -1.38
C ARG A 27 10.43 -3.80 -0.05
N LEU A 28 9.28 -4.44 0.17
CA LEU A 28 8.53 -4.28 1.42
C LEU A 28 9.37 -4.59 2.67
N ASP A 29 10.31 -5.55 2.60
CA ASP A 29 11.24 -5.88 3.68
C ASP A 29 12.35 -4.85 3.94
N GLU A 30 12.54 -3.90 3.01
CA GLU A 30 13.51 -2.81 3.12
C GLU A 30 12.85 -1.51 3.63
N VAL A 31 11.51 -1.42 3.62
CA VAL A 31 10.77 -0.25 4.09
C VAL A 31 10.84 -0.17 5.62
N ALA A 32 11.44 0.91 6.12
CA ALA A 32 11.58 1.12 7.55
C ALA A 32 10.23 1.18 8.27
N GLY A 33 10.05 0.35 9.29
CA GLY A 33 8.80 0.29 10.08
C GLY A 33 7.68 -0.51 9.43
N TRP A 34 7.91 -1.11 8.25
CA TRP A 34 6.95 -2.02 7.63
C TRP A 34 6.92 -3.38 8.33
N ASP A 35 5.71 -3.93 8.45
CA ASP A 35 5.44 -5.27 8.99
C ASP A 35 4.27 -5.89 8.21
N SER A 36 4.22 -7.23 8.14
CA SER A 36 3.15 -7.98 7.46
C SER A 36 1.74 -7.65 7.97
N VAL A 37 1.60 -7.21 9.23
CA VAL A 37 0.31 -6.75 9.78
C VAL A 37 -0.17 -5.48 9.08
N TYR A 38 0.74 -4.58 8.69
CA TYR A 38 0.39 -3.37 7.93
C TYR A 38 -0.19 -3.71 6.56
N LEU A 39 0.19 -4.83 5.95
CA LEU A 39 -0.38 -5.28 4.68
C LEU A 39 -1.88 -5.57 4.79
N LEU A 40 -2.32 -6.24 5.86
CA LEU A 40 -3.75 -6.53 6.09
C LEU A 40 -4.55 -5.28 6.45
N SER A 41 -3.96 -4.38 7.24
CA SER A 41 -4.54 -3.07 7.54
C SER A 41 -4.68 -2.22 6.28
N LEU A 42 -3.64 -2.20 5.46
CA LEU A 42 -3.62 -1.50 4.18
C LEU A 42 -4.67 -2.08 3.24
N LEU A 43 -4.74 -3.40 3.09
CA LEU A 43 -5.77 -4.07 2.27
C LEU A 43 -7.17 -3.60 2.66
N THR A 44 -7.51 -3.66 3.95
CA THR A 44 -8.83 -3.22 4.47
C THR A 44 -9.08 -1.74 4.16
N LEU A 45 -8.07 -0.89 4.30
CA LEU A 45 -8.16 0.54 4.03
C LEU A 45 -8.36 0.83 2.54
N LEU A 46 -7.66 0.10 1.67
CA LEU A 46 -7.77 0.19 0.22
C LEU A 46 -9.15 -0.23 -0.26
N GLU A 47 -9.70 -1.32 0.26
CA GLU A 47 -11.04 -1.78 -0.09
C GLU A 47 -12.11 -0.75 0.31
N ARG A 48 -11.98 -0.16 1.50
CA ARG A 48 -12.85 0.93 1.95
C ARG A 48 -12.73 2.18 1.07
N ARG A 49 -11.51 2.56 0.68
CA ARG A 49 -11.25 3.74 -0.16
C ARG A 49 -11.73 3.58 -1.60
N THR A 50 -11.58 2.39 -2.17
CA THR A 50 -11.91 2.11 -3.57
C THR A 50 -13.34 1.59 -3.74
N GLY A 51 -13.97 1.12 -2.67
CA GLY A 51 -15.28 0.47 -2.71
C GLY A 51 -15.27 -0.89 -3.42
N ARG A 52 -14.09 -1.51 -3.56
CA ARG A 52 -13.89 -2.78 -4.26
C ARG A 52 -13.13 -3.74 -3.37
N VAL A 53 -13.44 -5.03 -3.47
CA VAL A 53 -12.66 -6.09 -2.83
C VAL A 53 -11.38 -6.27 -3.64
N LEU A 54 -10.23 -6.27 -2.96
CA LEU A 54 -8.95 -6.52 -3.60
C LEU A 54 -8.55 -7.98 -3.38
N PRO A 55 -8.03 -8.67 -4.42
CA PRO A 55 -7.60 -10.05 -4.29
C PRO A 55 -6.41 -10.16 -3.33
N LEU A 56 -6.65 -10.69 -2.12
CA LEU A 56 -5.63 -10.86 -1.08
C LEU A 56 -4.37 -11.56 -1.61
N ARG A 57 -4.53 -12.57 -2.48
CA ARG A 57 -3.40 -13.28 -3.11
C ARG A 57 -2.47 -12.34 -3.87
N ASP A 58 -3.03 -11.41 -4.63
CA ASP A 58 -2.25 -10.51 -5.49
C ASP A 58 -1.54 -9.47 -4.61
N VAL A 59 -2.22 -8.97 -3.58
CA VAL A 59 -1.63 -8.04 -2.60
C VAL A 59 -0.52 -8.71 -1.78
N LEU A 60 -0.68 -9.99 -1.40
CA LEU A 60 0.38 -10.76 -0.73
C LEU A 60 1.57 -11.09 -1.65
N SER A 61 1.35 -11.08 -2.96
CA SER A 61 2.41 -11.33 -3.96
C SER A 61 3.12 -10.05 -4.39
N ALA A 62 2.66 -8.88 -3.95
CA ALA A 62 3.26 -7.59 -4.26
C ALA A 62 4.65 -7.47 -3.61
N GLY A 63 5.64 -7.04 -4.39
CA GLY A 63 7.02 -6.88 -3.91
C GLY A 63 7.30 -5.53 -3.28
N SER A 64 6.46 -4.53 -3.57
CA SER A 64 6.62 -3.14 -3.17
C SER A 64 5.28 -2.46 -2.88
N LEU A 65 5.33 -1.31 -2.21
CA LEU A 65 4.17 -0.45 -2.01
C LEU A 65 3.58 0.05 -3.34
N HIS A 66 4.44 0.26 -4.35
CA HIS A 66 4.04 0.62 -5.71
C HIS A 66 3.18 -0.46 -6.37
N ASP A 67 3.54 -1.74 -6.24
CA ASP A 67 2.78 -2.85 -6.82
C ASP A 67 1.39 -2.94 -6.18
N ILE A 68 1.30 -2.73 -4.86
CA ILE A 68 0.01 -2.67 -4.14
C ILE A 68 -0.84 -1.52 -4.67
N TYR A 69 -0.25 -0.35 -4.91
CA TYR A 69 -0.95 0.79 -5.50
C TYR A 69 -1.53 0.45 -6.89
N LEU A 70 -0.76 -0.21 -7.76
CA LEU A 70 -1.24 -0.60 -9.10
C LEU A 70 -2.44 -1.55 -9.02
N ILE A 71 -2.39 -2.54 -8.12
CA ILE A 71 -3.51 -3.46 -7.86
C ILE A 71 -4.76 -2.67 -7.43
N ALA A 72 -4.61 -1.72 -6.50
CA ALA A 72 -5.72 -0.91 -6.00
C ALA A 72 -6.27 0.08 -7.04
N ALA A 73 -5.40 0.65 -7.87
CA ALA A 73 -5.78 1.53 -8.97
C ALA A 73 -6.41 0.77 -10.14
N GLY A 74 -6.18 -0.55 -10.25
CA GLY A 74 -6.62 -1.39 -11.35
C GLY A 74 -5.88 -1.06 -12.65
N THR A 75 -4.57 -0.76 -12.56
CA THR A 75 -3.72 -0.33 -13.69
C THR A 75 -2.62 -1.35 -13.98
#